data_AF-A0A7C0YH19-F1
#
_entry.id   AF-A0A7C0YH19-F1
#
_cell.length_a   1.000
_cell.length_b   1.000
_cell.length_c   1.000
_cell.angle_alpha   90.00
_cell.angle_beta   90.00
_cell.angle_gamma   90.00
#
_symmetry.space_group_name_H-M   'P 1'
#
loop_
_entity.id
_entity.type
_entity.pdbx_description
1 polymer ?
#
loop_
_entity_poly.entity_id
_entity_poly.type
_entity_poly.pdbx_seq_one_letter_code
_entity_poly.pdbx_strand_id
1 'polypeptide(L)'
;AVYCSDLKRSIKSADLLSDTLGLKPVVIPELRERSFGRWEGMSFEEISEEYPGEFEKWKADPLRFSPPDGESTLEVKERSLGAVNDLIKRHQGETFSIVAHGGVNRIILCHFMGLPLENIFRIEQDYGCLNIIEIYEDGFPVIKLLNGAAECLPQRAGS
;
A
#
# COMPACT_ATOMS: atom_id res chain seq x y z
N ALA A 1 5.17 14.59 -8.03
CA ALA A 1 3.69 14.56 -7.84
C ALA A 1 3.33 13.79 -6.56
N VAL A 2 2.13 13.99 -5.99
CA VAL A 2 1.65 13.25 -4.81
C VAL A 2 0.33 12.55 -5.17
N TYR A 3 0.26 11.25 -4.93
CA TYR A 3 -0.90 10.40 -5.21
C TYR A 3 -1.44 9.79 -3.92
N CYS A 4 -2.75 9.61 -3.83
CA CYS A 4 -3.38 9.03 -2.64
C CYS A 4 -4.68 8.30 -3.00
N SER A 5 -5.17 7.46 -2.08
CA SER A 5 -6.54 6.95 -2.20
C SER A 5 -7.56 8.05 -1.86
N ASP A 6 -8.82 7.81 -2.19
CA ASP A 6 -9.92 8.72 -1.84
C ASP A 6 -10.45 8.56 -0.41
N LEU A 7 -9.85 7.69 0.41
CA LEU A 7 -10.23 7.57 1.81
C LEU A 7 -9.73 8.78 2.60
N LYS A 8 -10.61 9.37 3.42
CA LYS A 8 -10.35 10.61 4.17
C LYS A 8 -9.00 10.65 4.88
N ARG A 9 -8.58 9.54 5.50
CA ARG A 9 -7.29 9.42 6.20
C ARG A 9 -6.08 9.56 5.28
N SER A 10 -6.18 9.03 4.07
CA SER A 10 -5.12 9.05 3.06
C SER A 10 -5.07 10.42 2.38
N ILE A 11 -6.22 11.02 2.04
CA ILE A 11 -6.32 12.40 1.57
C ILE A 11 -5.69 13.35 2.58
N LYS A 12 -6.08 13.28 3.87
CA LYS A 12 -5.55 14.17 4.91
C LYS A 12 -4.03 14.10 5.02
N SER A 13 -3.44 12.91 4.96
CA SER A 13 -1.98 12.76 4.99
C SER A 13 -1.32 13.27 3.71
N ALA A 14 -1.96 13.08 2.56
CA ALA A 14 -1.46 13.57 1.28
C ALA A 14 -1.52 15.10 1.18
N ASP A 15 -2.54 15.74 1.75
CA ASP A 15 -2.64 17.20 1.87
C ASP A 15 -1.48 17.75 2.69
N LEU A 16 -1.20 17.19 3.88
CA LEU A 16 -0.07 17.62 4.72
C LEU A 16 1.28 17.55 3.99
N LEU A 17 1.50 16.46 3.22
CA LEU A 17 2.70 16.31 2.41
C LEU A 17 2.72 17.31 1.23
N SER A 18 1.59 17.49 0.56
CA SER A 18 1.50 18.32 -0.65
C SER A 18 1.60 19.81 -0.35
N ASP A 19 1.04 20.27 0.78
CA ASP A 19 1.11 21.65 1.24
C ASP A 19 2.58 22.08 1.43
N THR A 20 3.40 21.19 2.01
CA THR A 20 4.83 21.44 2.22
C THR A 20 5.61 21.52 0.90
N LEU A 21 5.10 20.87 -0.16
CA LEU A 21 5.72 20.81 -1.49
C LEU A 21 5.12 21.81 -2.48
N GLY A 22 4.08 22.55 -2.10
CA GLY A 22 3.31 23.42 -3.01
C GLY A 22 2.59 22.65 -4.11
N LEU A 23 2.19 21.41 -3.85
CA LEU A 23 1.52 20.51 -4.79
C LEU A 23 0.05 20.32 -4.42
N LYS A 24 -0.72 19.68 -5.30
CA LYS A 24 -2.06 19.16 -5.00
C LYS A 24 -2.05 17.63 -5.11
N PRO A 25 -2.63 16.89 -4.15
CA PRO A 25 -2.77 15.45 -4.27
C PRO A 25 -3.65 15.08 -5.48
N VAL A 26 -3.28 13.99 -6.14
CA VAL A 26 -4.11 13.35 -7.16
C VAL A 26 -4.69 12.07 -6.56
N VAL A 27 -6.01 11.92 -6.66
CA VAL A 27 -6.75 10.81 -6.08
C VAL A 27 -6.79 9.63 -7.04
N ILE A 28 -6.49 8.43 -6.54
CA ILE A 28 -6.49 7.15 -7.25
C ILE A 28 -7.23 6.11 -6.38
N PRO A 29 -8.50 5.79 -6.67
CA PRO A 29 -9.29 4.81 -5.91
C PRO A 29 -8.64 3.42 -5.82
N GLU A 30 -7.84 3.03 -6.80
CA GLU A 30 -7.11 1.76 -6.85
C GLU A 30 -6.05 1.63 -5.73
N LEU A 31 -5.74 2.73 -5.02
CA LEU A 31 -4.86 2.74 -3.85
C LEU A 31 -5.62 2.58 -2.52
N ARG A 32 -6.95 2.37 -2.52
CA ARG A 32 -7.73 2.12 -1.29
C ARG A 32 -7.22 0.90 -0.53
N GLU A 33 -7.39 0.89 0.79
CA GLU A 33 -7.12 -0.32 1.60
C GLU A 33 -7.99 -1.49 1.11
N ARG A 34 -7.56 -2.72 1.40
CA ARG A 34 -8.38 -3.91 1.22
C ARG A 34 -9.76 -3.71 1.86
N SER A 35 -10.83 -3.92 1.10
CA SER A 35 -12.16 -4.04 1.66
C SER A 35 -12.33 -5.41 2.34
N PHE A 36 -12.68 -5.42 3.62
CA PHE A 36 -13.11 -6.64 4.30
C PHE A 36 -14.63 -6.89 4.14
N GLY A 37 -15.33 -6.04 3.39
CA GLY A 37 -16.76 -6.22 3.09
C GLY A 37 -17.58 -6.33 4.37
N ARG A 38 -18.34 -7.42 4.51
CA ARG A 38 -19.15 -7.68 5.71
C ARG A 38 -18.34 -7.90 6.99
N TRP A 39 -17.05 -8.16 6.88
CA TRP A 39 -16.17 -8.35 8.03
C TRP A 39 -15.57 -7.04 8.56
N GLU A 40 -15.85 -5.90 7.92
CA GLU A 40 -15.37 -4.59 8.38
C GLU A 40 -15.85 -4.31 9.81
N GLY A 41 -14.90 -3.98 10.69
CA GLY A 41 -15.18 -3.65 12.10
C GLY A 41 -15.35 -4.85 13.02
N MET A 42 -15.31 -6.08 12.50
CA MET A 42 -15.37 -7.31 13.30
C MET A 42 -13.96 -7.78 13.72
N SER A 43 -13.89 -8.40 14.89
CA SER A 43 -12.76 -9.20 15.35
C SER A 43 -12.72 -10.57 14.66
N PHE A 44 -11.57 -11.27 14.71
CA PHE A 44 -11.49 -12.61 14.13
C PHE A 44 -12.38 -13.62 14.88
N GLU A 45 -12.57 -13.41 16.18
CA GLU A 45 -13.49 -14.18 17.01
C GLU A 45 -14.93 -14.02 16.50
N GLU A 46 -15.41 -12.79 16.34
CA GLU A 46 -16.75 -12.49 15.81
C GLU A 46 -16.94 -13.06 14.39
N ILE A 47 -15.93 -12.93 13.52
CA ILE A 47 -15.98 -13.51 12.17
C ILE A 47 -16.10 -15.04 12.23
N SER A 48 -15.36 -15.69 13.13
CA SER A 48 -15.39 -17.15 13.28
C SER A 48 -16.73 -17.67 13.80
N GLU A 49 -17.44 -16.86 14.60
CA GLU A 49 -18.76 -17.19 15.15
C GLU A 49 -19.88 -16.93 14.14
N GLU A 50 -19.87 -15.78 13.46
CA GLU A 50 -20.93 -15.38 12.54
C GLU A 50 -20.79 -16.00 11.14
N TYR A 51 -19.55 -16.24 10.69
CA TYR A 51 -19.22 -16.75 9.35
C TYR A 51 -18.26 -17.95 9.39
N PRO A 52 -18.58 -19.04 10.13
CA PRO A 52 -17.62 -20.13 10.38
C PRO A 52 -17.14 -20.79 9.08
N GLY A 53 -18.02 -21.00 8.10
CA GLY A 53 -17.67 -21.64 6.84
C GLY A 53 -16.73 -20.81 5.96
N GLU A 54 -17.00 -19.52 5.85
CA GLU A 54 -16.16 -18.54 5.15
C GLU A 54 -14.83 -18.34 5.87
N PHE A 55 -14.84 -18.29 7.20
CA PHE A 55 -13.63 -18.14 8.01
C PHE A 55 -12.68 -19.32 7.83
N GLU A 56 -13.18 -20.57 7.80
CA GLU A 56 -12.36 -21.74 7.48
C GLU A 56 -11.74 -21.67 6.07
N LYS A 57 -12.52 -21.23 5.07
CA LYS A 57 -12.00 -21.04 3.70
C LYS A 57 -10.93 -19.95 3.65
N TRP A 58 -11.12 -18.86 4.37
CA TRP A 58 -10.14 -17.78 4.47
C TRP A 58 -8.85 -18.26 5.14
N LYS A 59 -8.93 -19.02 6.23
CA LYS A 59 -7.74 -19.59 6.87
C LYS A 59 -6.96 -20.53 5.95
N ALA A 60 -7.67 -21.28 5.09
CA ALA A 60 -7.06 -22.20 4.14
C ALA A 60 -6.34 -21.49 2.97
N ASP A 61 -6.89 -20.37 2.47
CA ASP A 61 -6.25 -19.55 1.43
C ASP A 61 -6.52 -18.04 1.65
N PRO A 62 -5.78 -17.39 2.57
CA PRO A 62 -6.05 -15.99 2.95
C PRO A 62 -5.67 -15.01 1.84
N LEU A 63 -4.90 -15.46 0.84
CA LEU A 63 -4.50 -14.64 -0.29
C LEU A 63 -5.60 -14.57 -1.36
N ARG A 64 -6.27 -15.69 -1.64
CA ARG A 64 -7.30 -15.78 -2.69
C ARG A 64 -8.71 -15.62 -2.18
N PHE A 65 -8.97 -15.86 -0.90
CA PHE A 65 -10.31 -15.73 -0.37
C PHE A 65 -10.72 -14.25 -0.27
N SER A 66 -11.86 -13.93 -0.87
CA SER A 66 -12.54 -12.63 -0.73
C SER A 66 -13.64 -12.77 0.32
N PRO A 67 -13.60 -11.99 1.42
CA PRO A 67 -14.74 -11.87 2.32
C PRO A 67 -16.01 -11.47 1.55
N PRO A 68 -17.22 -11.82 2.03
CA PRO A 68 -18.45 -11.39 1.40
C PRO A 68 -18.49 -9.87 1.21
N ASP A 69 -18.77 -9.41 -0.02
CA ASP A 69 -18.76 -8.00 -0.41
C ASP A 69 -17.41 -7.28 -0.21
N GLY A 70 -16.32 -8.04 -0.06
CA GLY A 70 -14.95 -7.58 0.14
C GLY A 70 -14.00 -7.98 -1.00
N GLU A 71 -12.70 -7.90 -0.72
CA GLU A 71 -11.63 -8.20 -1.68
C GLU A 71 -10.68 -9.27 -1.12
N SER A 72 -10.10 -10.07 -2.01
CA SER A 72 -8.92 -10.89 -1.73
C SER A 72 -7.64 -10.07 -1.76
N THR A 73 -6.57 -10.59 -1.17
CA THR A 73 -5.24 -9.94 -1.25
C THR A 73 -4.75 -9.85 -2.70
N LEU A 74 -5.10 -10.83 -3.55
CA LEU A 74 -4.72 -10.82 -4.97
C LEU A 74 -5.49 -9.76 -5.77
N GLU A 75 -6.77 -9.53 -5.49
CA GLU A 75 -7.53 -8.45 -6.14
C GLU A 75 -6.95 -7.08 -5.79
N VAL A 76 -6.60 -6.86 -4.52
CA VAL A 76 -5.93 -5.63 -4.07
C VAL A 76 -4.57 -5.47 -4.77
N LYS A 77 -3.79 -6.55 -4.89
CA LYS A 77 -2.53 -6.54 -5.64
C LYS A 77 -2.71 -6.12 -7.08
N GLU A 78 -3.68 -6.71 -7.78
CA GLU A 78 -3.91 -6.40 -9.20
C GLU A 78 -4.22 -4.92 -9.41
N ARG A 79 -5.21 -4.37 -8.68
CA ARG A 79 -5.58 -2.96 -8.85
C ARG A 79 -4.48 -1.99 -8.43
N SER A 80 -3.82 -2.26 -7.30
CA SER A 80 -2.82 -1.34 -6.76
C SER A 80 -1.54 -1.35 -7.60
N LEU A 81 -1.06 -2.52 -8.03
CA LEU A 81 0.12 -2.59 -8.90
C LEU A 81 -0.18 -2.09 -10.31
N GLY A 82 -1.40 -2.27 -10.83
CA GLY A 82 -1.83 -1.65 -12.08
C GLY A 82 -1.63 -0.13 -12.04
N ALA A 83 -2.18 0.53 -11.02
CA ALA A 83 -2.03 1.96 -10.82
C ALA A 83 -0.57 2.39 -10.62
N VAL A 84 0.20 1.67 -9.79
CA VAL A 84 1.62 1.98 -9.53
C VAL A 84 2.45 1.87 -10.82
N ASN A 85 2.25 0.84 -11.62
CA ASN A 85 2.97 0.65 -12.88
C ASN A 85 2.66 1.76 -13.90
N ASP A 86 1.42 2.23 -13.94
CA ASP A 86 1.05 3.37 -14.80
C ASP A 86 1.72 4.67 -14.33
N LEU A 87 1.84 4.88 -13.01
CA LEU A 87 2.58 6.01 -12.45
C LEU A 87 4.08 5.95 -12.77
N ILE A 88 4.70 4.78 -12.67
CA ILE A 88 6.11 4.58 -13.02
C ILE A 88 6.36 4.91 -14.48
N LYS A 89 5.49 4.45 -15.39
CA LYS A 89 5.57 4.80 -16.82
C LYS A 89 5.42 6.29 -17.07
N ARG A 90 4.55 6.96 -16.30
CA ARG A 90 4.29 8.41 -16.43
C ARG A 90 5.46 9.27 -15.91
N HIS A 91 6.18 8.80 -14.90
CA HIS A 91 7.19 9.57 -14.16
C HIS A 91 8.61 9.00 -14.37
N GLN A 92 8.97 8.66 -15.61
CA GLN A 92 10.33 8.20 -15.92
C GLN A 92 11.37 9.30 -15.62
N GLY A 93 12.37 8.98 -14.81
CA GLY A 93 13.39 9.93 -14.37
C GLY A 93 12.90 10.99 -13.37
N GLU A 94 11.67 10.86 -12.86
CA GLU A 94 11.06 11.79 -11.91
C GLU A 94 10.77 11.12 -10.56
N THR A 95 10.62 11.94 -9.52
CA THR A 95 10.18 11.48 -8.21
C THR A 95 8.70 11.80 -7.98
N PHE A 96 7.95 10.80 -7.51
CA PHE A 96 6.59 10.96 -7.04
C PHE A 96 6.38 10.20 -5.72
N SER A 97 5.32 10.56 -5.01
CA SER A 97 4.96 9.93 -3.73
C SER A 97 3.58 9.32 -3.80
N ILE A 98 3.40 8.18 -3.13
CA ILE A 98 2.12 7.50 -2.93
C ILE A 98 1.81 7.49 -1.44
N VAL A 99 0.61 7.94 -1.08
CA VAL A 99 0.05 7.89 0.28
C VAL A 99 -1.12 6.92 0.28
N ALA A 100 -0.87 5.63 0.55
CA ALA A 100 -1.90 4.59 0.58
C ALA A 100 -2.11 4.04 2.01
N HIS A 101 -2.12 2.72 2.19
CA HIS A 101 -2.51 2.06 3.45
C HIS A 101 -1.60 0.88 3.78
N GLY A 102 -1.72 0.36 5.00
CA GLY A 102 -0.83 -0.67 5.52
C GLY A 102 -0.82 -1.96 4.68
N GLY A 103 -1.97 -2.44 4.24
CA GLY A 103 -2.06 -3.65 3.40
C GLY A 103 -1.51 -3.39 2.00
N VAL A 104 -1.98 -2.31 1.37
CA VAL A 104 -1.55 -1.89 0.01
C VAL A 104 -0.04 -1.66 -0.07
N ASN A 105 0.54 -0.93 0.89
CA ASN A 105 1.97 -0.64 0.90
C ASN A 105 2.80 -1.93 1.02
N ARG A 106 2.40 -2.88 1.88
CA ARG A 106 3.08 -4.17 2.00
C ARG A 106 2.99 -4.98 0.70
N ILE A 107 1.86 -4.95 0.01
CA ILE A 107 1.72 -5.61 -1.31
C ILE A 107 2.69 -5.01 -2.33
N ILE A 108 2.77 -3.67 -2.40
CA ILE A 108 3.69 -2.95 -3.29
C ILE A 108 5.14 -3.32 -2.95
N LEU A 109 5.51 -3.31 -1.67
CA LEU A 109 6.85 -3.65 -1.21
C LEU A 109 7.20 -5.12 -1.51
N CYS A 110 6.29 -6.06 -1.23
CA CYS A 110 6.47 -7.46 -1.59
C CYS A 110 6.76 -7.63 -3.09
N HIS A 111 6.01 -6.93 -3.95
CA HIS A 111 6.20 -6.99 -5.39
C HIS A 111 7.61 -6.54 -5.79
N PHE A 112 8.03 -5.35 -5.36
CA PHE A 112 9.35 -4.80 -5.73
C PHE A 112 10.53 -5.52 -5.06
N MET A 113 10.33 -6.17 -3.92
CA MET A 113 11.35 -7.01 -3.28
C MET A 113 11.42 -8.43 -3.85
N GLY A 114 10.48 -8.82 -4.73
CA GLY A 114 10.34 -10.22 -5.14
C GLY A 114 9.95 -11.16 -4.00
N LEU A 115 9.35 -10.63 -2.92
CA LEU A 115 8.93 -11.40 -1.77
C LEU A 115 7.55 -12.05 -2.04
N PRO A 116 7.40 -13.37 -1.82
CA PRO A 116 6.10 -14.02 -1.94
C PRO A 116 5.05 -13.37 -1.01
N LEU A 117 3.82 -13.19 -1.50
CA LEU A 117 2.76 -12.48 -0.76
C LEU A 117 2.34 -13.20 0.53
N GLU A 118 2.62 -14.49 0.66
CA GLU A 118 2.47 -15.26 1.89
C GLU A 118 3.27 -14.66 3.05
N ASN A 119 4.31 -13.87 2.73
CA ASN A 119 5.16 -13.18 3.69
C ASN A 119 4.80 -11.70 3.87
N ILE A 120 3.63 -11.25 3.42
CA ILE A 120 3.19 -9.84 3.49
C ILE A 120 3.34 -9.23 4.89
N PHE A 121 3.04 -9.99 5.94
CA PHE A 121 3.14 -9.53 7.34
C PHE A 121 4.55 -9.61 7.93
N ARG A 122 5.57 -10.03 7.17
CA ARG A 122 6.98 -9.95 7.58
C ARG A 122 7.57 -8.55 7.39
N ILE A 123 6.82 -7.65 6.75
CA ILE A 123 7.19 -6.26 6.55
C ILE A 123 6.43 -5.42 7.57
N GLU A 124 7.18 -4.76 8.46
CA GLU A 124 6.60 -3.74 9.35
C GLU A 124 6.28 -2.47 8.56
N GLN A 125 5.19 -1.82 8.92
CA GLN A 125 4.66 -0.66 8.21
C GLN A 125 3.94 0.21 9.24
N ASP A 126 4.72 1.06 9.89
CA ASP A 126 4.24 2.00 10.90
C ASP A 126 3.40 3.11 10.26
N TYR A 127 2.58 3.76 11.10
CA TYR A 127 1.81 4.91 10.66
C TYR A 127 2.75 6.06 10.26
N GLY A 128 2.58 6.56 9.03
CA GLY A 128 3.35 7.70 8.52
C GLY A 128 4.81 7.40 8.21
N CYS A 129 5.23 6.13 8.21
CA CYS A 129 6.58 5.77 7.81
C CYS A 129 6.84 6.06 6.32
N LEU A 130 8.11 6.28 5.99
CA LEU A 130 8.57 6.46 4.62
C LEU A 130 9.24 5.18 4.10
N ASN A 131 8.80 4.77 2.92
CA ASN A 131 9.49 3.78 2.11
C ASN A 131 10.02 4.47 0.85
N ILE A 132 11.25 4.15 0.42
CA ILE A 132 11.84 4.69 -0.81
C ILE A 132 12.21 3.52 -1.71
N ILE A 133 11.63 3.52 -2.90
CA ILE A 133 11.93 2.56 -3.98
C ILE A 133 12.51 3.38 -5.14
N GLU A 134 13.73 3.05 -5.54
CA GLU A 134 14.35 3.60 -6.75
C GLU A 134 14.25 2.55 -7.85
N ILE A 135 13.80 2.95 -9.05
CA ILE A 135 13.67 2.06 -10.20
C ILE A 135 14.67 2.54 -11.25
N TYR A 136 15.65 1.69 -11.56
CA TYR A 136 16.69 1.99 -12.55
C TYR A 136 16.17 1.90 -13.99
N GLU A 137 16.95 2.36 -14.96
CA GLU A 137 16.57 2.40 -16.39
C GLU A 137 16.24 1.02 -16.97
N ASP A 138 16.86 -0.04 -16.44
CA ASP A 138 16.57 -1.44 -16.78
C ASP A 138 15.31 -1.99 -16.11
N GLY A 139 14.62 -1.17 -15.32
CA GLY A 139 13.44 -1.53 -14.54
C GLY A 139 13.77 -2.24 -13.22
N PHE A 140 15.04 -2.37 -12.85
CA PHE A 140 15.43 -3.04 -11.60
C PHE A 140 15.07 -2.17 -10.38
N PRO A 141 14.21 -2.66 -9.46
CA PRO A 141 13.85 -1.91 -8.27
C PRO A 141 14.87 -2.09 -7.13
N VAL A 142 15.14 -1.02 -6.40
CA VAL A 142 15.95 -1.03 -5.17
C VAL A 142 15.21 -0.34 -4.05
N ILE A 143 14.99 -1.07 -2.95
CA ILE A 143 14.43 -0.50 -1.71
C ILE A 143 15.56 0.23 -0.98
N LYS A 144 15.57 1.56 -1.04
CA LYS A 144 16.57 2.42 -0.39
C LYS A 144 16.25 2.68 1.08
N LEU A 145 14.97 2.64 1.43
CA LEU A 145 14.49 2.84 2.79
C LEU A 145 13.22 2.01 2.98
N LEU A 146 13.16 1.30 4.10
CA LEU A 146 11.99 0.53 4.53
C LEU A 146 11.62 0.97 5.94
N ASN A 147 10.33 1.28 6.15
CA ASN A 147 9.76 1.70 7.43
C ASN A 147 10.53 2.83 8.13
N GLY A 148 11.00 3.82 7.36
CA GLY A 148 11.79 4.92 7.90
C GLY A 148 10.95 5.91 8.71
N ALA A 149 11.43 6.26 9.91
CA ALA A 149 10.91 7.37 10.69
C ALA A 149 11.49 8.72 10.21
N ALA A 150 10.96 9.84 10.72
CA ALA A 150 11.44 11.17 10.37
C ALA A 150 12.95 11.35 10.64
N GLU A 151 13.48 10.69 11.67
CA GLU A 151 14.91 10.72 12.01
C GLU A 151 15.81 9.94 11.03
N CYS A 152 15.25 9.02 10.24
CA CYS A 152 15.99 8.17 9.31
C CYS A 152 16.20 8.83 7.93
N LEU A 153 15.66 10.02 7.71
CA LEU A 153 15.83 10.73 6.46
C LEU A 153 17.29 11.16 6.29
N PRO A 154 17.94 10.86 5.15
CA PRO A 154 19.26 11.40 4.87
C PRO A 154 19.17 12.93 4.95
N GLN A 155 20.04 13.55 5.75
CA GLN A 155 20.19 14.99 5.76
C GLN A 155 20.43 15.44 4.31
N ARG A 156 19.65 16.42 3.83
CA ARG A 156 19.86 16.98 2.49
C ARG A 156 21.33 17.37 2.39
N ALA A 157 22.08 16.70 1.52
CA ALA A 157 23.40 17.19 1.13
C ALA A 157 23.18 18.61 0.60
N GLY A 158 23.88 19.57 1.20
CA GLY A 158 23.66 21.00 0.99
C GLY A 158 23.69 21.38 -0.49
N SER A 159 22.89 22.41 -0.79
CA SER A 159 22.95 23.24 -1.99
C SER A 159 24.38 23.66 -2.35
#